data_AF-A0A9W9ZW08-F1
#
_entry.id   AF-A0A9W9ZW08-F1
#
_cell.length_a   1.000
_cell.length_b   1.000
_cell.length_c   1.000
_cell.angle_alpha   90.00
_cell.angle_beta   90.00
_cell.angle_gamma   90.00
#
_symmetry.space_group_name_H-M   'P 1'
#
loop_
_entity.id
_entity.type
_entity.pdbx_description
1 polymer ?
#
loop_
_entity_poly.entity_id
_entity_poly.type
_entity_poly.pdbx_seq_one_letter_code
_entity_poly.pdbx_strand_id
1 'polypeptide(L)'
;MVGHILGLGDRHGENILFDAACGDCVHVDFNCLFKKGETFECPERVPFRLTHNLVNAMGPLGCEGVFRRSCEVTLRQLRNQCDSLLTVLQTFIYDPLVEWQRTKGRELLAEASKNKETGEVTNEEGVKILKDIEKTDQGF
;
A
#
# COMPACT_ATOMS: atom_id res chain seq x y z
N MET A 1 -1.00 1.82 -9.71
CA MET A 1 -0.25 0.55 -9.85
C MET A 1 0.63 0.29 -8.63
N VAL A 2 1.58 1.18 -8.31
CA VAL A 2 2.42 1.05 -7.10
C VAL A 2 1.59 0.84 -5.82
N GLY A 3 0.57 1.67 -5.60
CA GLY A 3 -0.32 1.52 -4.43
C GLY A 3 -1.04 0.16 -4.37
N HIS A 4 -1.33 -0.47 -5.51
CA HIS A 4 -1.92 -1.81 -5.52
C HIS A 4 -0.90 -2.87 -5.08
N ILE A 5 0.33 -2.82 -5.61
CA ILE A 5 1.41 -3.74 -5.25
C ILE A 5 1.76 -3.62 -3.75
N LEU A 6 1.80 -2.39 -3.22
CA LEU A 6 2.05 -2.15 -1.79
C LEU A 6 0.83 -2.45 -0.89
N GLY A 7 -0.36 -2.65 -1.47
CA GLY A 7 -1.59 -2.81 -0.71
C GLY A 7 -2.00 -1.54 0.06
N LEU A 8 -1.84 -0.37 -0.55
CA LEU A 8 -2.26 0.92 -0.01
C LEU A 8 -3.79 1.04 -0.04
N GLY A 9 -4.40 1.05 1.14
CA GLY A 9 -5.82 1.30 1.37
C GLY A 9 -6.11 2.72 1.87
N ASP A 10 -7.32 2.93 2.38
CA ASP A 10 -7.80 4.19 2.96
C ASP A 10 -7.65 5.39 2.01
N ARG A 11 -7.97 5.16 0.73
CA ARG A 11 -7.90 6.18 -0.32
C ARG A 11 -9.22 6.95 -0.39
N HIS A 12 -9.60 7.64 0.68
CA HIS A 12 -10.78 8.53 0.69
C HIS A 12 -10.52 9.83 -0.11
N GLY A 13 -11.54 10.66 -0.28
CA GLY A 13 -11.48 11.83 -1.16
C GLY A 13 -10.49 12.92 -0.74
N GLU A 14 -10.04 12.90 0.52
CA GLU A 14 -9.08 13.87 1.06
C GLU A 14 -7.63 13.35 0.97
N ASN A 15 -7.45 12.03 0.76
CA ASN A 15 -6.14 11.39 0.63
C ASN A 15 -5.61 11.37 -0.82
N ILE A 16 -6.37 11.97 -1.75
CA ILE A 16 -6.00 12.13 -3.16
C ILE A 16 -6.19 13.61 -3.52
N LEU A 17 -5.08 14.32 -3.57
CA LEU A 17 -5.02 15.73 -3.90
C LEU A 17 -4.67 15.90 -5.38
N PHE A 18 -5.23 16.94 -6.01
CA PHE A 18 -4.91 17.31 -7.37
C PHE A 18 -4.30 18.70 -7.40
N ASP A 19 -3.20 18.86 -8.11
CA ASP A 19 -2.65 20.18 -8.39
C ASP A 19 -3.51 20.87 -9.45
N ALA A 20 -4.02 22.06 -9.13
CA ALA A 20 -4.83 22.85 -10.04
C ALA A 20 -4.02 23.42 -11.22
N ALA A 21 -2.70 23.55 -11.09
CA ALA A 21 -1.85 24.11 -12.15
C ALA A 21 -1.50 23.09 -13.24
N CYS A 22 -1.07 21.88 -12.86
CA CYS A 22 -0.64 20.84 -13.81
C CYS A 22 -1.61 19.66 -13.92
N GLY A 23 -2.55 19.48 -12.99
CA GLY A 23 -3.45 18.33 -12.95
C GLY A 23 -2.83 17.07 -12.37
N ASP A 24 -1.63 17.14 -11.78
CA ASP A 24 -0.96 15.99 -11.17
C ASP A 24 -1.68 15.54 -9.90
N CYS A 25 -1.61 14.24 -9.64
CA CYS A 25 -2.23 13.59 -8.51
C CYS A 25 -1.20 13.31 -7.40
N VAL A 26 -1.48 13.76 -6.18
CA VAL A 26 -0.66 13.55 -4.99
C VAL A 26 -1.43 12.72 -3.98
N HIS A 27 -0.87 11.57 -3.61
CA HIS A 27 -1.41 10.73 -2.55
C HIS A 27 -0.82 11.17 -1.21
N VAL A 28 -1.68 11.41 -0.22
CA VAL A 28 -1.27 11.74 1.15
C VAL A 28 -1.77 10.69 2.13
N ASP A 29 -1.20 10.67 3.33
CA ASP A 29 -1.44 9.69 4.39
C ASP A 29 -1.16 8.24 3.94
N PHE A 30 -0.09 7.61 4.44
CA PHE A 30 0.27 6.23 4.08
C PHE A 30 0.13 5.27 5.27
N ASN A 31 -0.75 5.56 6.22
CA ASN A 31 -0.92 4.71 7.40
C ASN A 31 -1.52 3.33 7.09
N CYS A 32 -2.34 3.24 6.03
CA CYS A 32 -3.02 2.02 5.60
C CYS A 32 -2.24 1.27 4.50
N LEU A 33 -1.03 0.80 4.80
CA LEU A 33 -0.22 -0.02 3.89
C LEU A 33 -0.45 -1.53 4.09
N PHE A 34 0.05 -2.34 3.15
CA PHE A 34 0.13 -3.79 3.27
C PHE A 34 -1.21 -4.49 3.48
N LYS A 35 -2.25 -4.04 2.75
CA LYS A 35 -3.61 -4.60 2.78
C LYS A 35 -4.30 -4.49 4.14
N LYS A 36 -3.85 -3.59 5.02
CA LYS A 36 -4.54 -3.27 6.28
C LYS A 36 -6.01 -2.92 6.08
N GLY A 37 -6.38 -2.30 4.94
CA GLY A 37 -7.76 -1.97 4.60
C GLY A 37 -8.70 -3.17 4.49
N GLU A 38 -8.19 -4.38 4.22
CA GLU A 38 -9.00 -5.60 4.19
C GLU A 38 -9.43 -6.04 5.61
N THR A 39 -8.73 -5.58 6.65
CA THR A 39 -8.98 -5.93 8.07
C THR A 39 -9.93 -4.99 8.79
N PHE A 40 -10.44 -3.97 8.10
CA PHE A 40 -11.40 -3.02 8.66
C PHE A 40 -12.77 -3.67 8.93
N GLU A 41 -13.55 -3.05 9.82
CA GLU A 41 -14.93 -3.49 10.10
C GLU A 41 -15.78 -3.50 8.81
N CYS A 42 -15.59 -2.49 7.96
CA CYS A 42 -16.03 -2.50 6.58
C CYS A 42 -14.80 -2.72 5.66
N PRO A 43 -14.59 -3.94 5.15
CA PRO A 43 -13.36 -4.27 4.44
C PRO A 43 -13.28 -3.61 3.07
N GLU A 44 -12.14 -2.98 2.78
CA GLU A 44 -11.84 -2.43 1.47
C GLU A 44 -11.44 -3.55 0.50
N ARG A 45 -12.41 -4.06 -0.28
CA ARG A 45 -12.15 -5.13 -1.26
C ARG A 45 -11.60 -4.64 -2.60
N VAL A 46 -11.58 -3.33 -2.81
CA VAL A 46 -11.12 -2.73 -4.07
C VAL A 46 -9.60 -2.54 -4.04
N PRO A 47 -8.88 -2.87 -5.12
CA PRO A 47 -7.41 -2.83 -5.13
C PRO A 47 -6.83 -1.41 -5.13
N PHE A 48 -7.59 -0.42 -5.62
CA PHE A 48 -7.28 1.00 -5.59
C PHE A 48 -8.54 1.80 -5.94
N ARG A 49 -8.55 3.10 -5.62
CA ARG A 49 -9.68 3.98 -5.92
C ARG A 49 -9.72 4.32 -7.41
N LEU A 50 -10.72 3.80 -8.12
CA LEU A 50 -11.04 4.18 -9.50
C LEU A 50 -12.56 4.26 -9.68
N THR A 51 -13.15 5.36 -9.19
CA THR A 51 -14.60 5.58 -9.26
C THR A 51 -15.02 6.07 -10.65
N HIS A 52 -16.32 6.02 -10.94
CA HIS A 52 -16.89 6.57 -12.19
C HIS A 52 -16.50 8.04 -12.41
N ASN A 53 -16.37 8.85 -11.36
CA ASN A 53 -15.91 10.24 -11.46
C ASN A 53 -14.46 10.35 -11.95
N LEU A 54 -13.57 9.48 -11.46
CA LEU A 54 -12.17 9.44 -11.92
C LEU A 54 -12.08 8.92 -13.36
N VAL A 55 -12.88 7.91 -13.72
CA VAL A 55 -12.93 7.40 -15.10
C VAL A 55 -13.46 8.48 -16.05
N ASN A 56 -14.50 9.22 -15.64
CA ASN A 56 -15.05 10.30 -16.45
C ASN A 56 -14.05 11.46 -16.64
N ALA A 57 -13.22 11.74 -15.63
CA ALA A 57 -12.17 12.75 -15.72
C ALA A 57 -11.07 12.39 -16.76
N MET A 58 -10.92 11.11 -17.13
CA MET A 58 -9.97 10.67 -18.17
C MET A 58 -10.47 10.95 -19.60
N GLY A 59 -11.71 11.42 -19.75
CA GLY A 59 -12.32 11.76 -21.04
C GLY A 59 -12.98 10.57 -21.73
N PRO A 60 -13.25 10.67 -23.04
CA PRO A 60 -14.15 9.75 -23.76
C PRO A 60 -13.62 8.32 -23.89
N LEU A 61 -12.30 8.13 -23.79
CA LEU A 61 -11.66 6.81 -23.82
C LEU A 61 -11.64 6.13 -22.45
N GLY A 62 -11.99 6.85 -21.39
CA GLY A 62 -12.02 6.36 -20.01
C GLY A 62 -10.73 5.65 -19.61
N CYS A 63 -10.87 4.45 -19.03
CA CYS A 63 -9.73 3.62 -18.60
C CYS A 63 -8.98 2.94 -19.75
N GLU A 64 -9.61 2.71 -20.91
CA GLU A 64 -9.04 1.96 -22.03
C GLU A 64 -8.04 2.77 -22.87
N GLY A 65 -7.96 4.08 -22.65
CA GLY A 65 -7.02 4.96 -23.33
C GLY A 65 -5.63 5.00 -22.71
N VAL A 66 -5.15 6.23 -22.47
CA VAL A 66 -3.81 6.50 -21.92
C VAL A 66 -3.62 5.83 -20.55
N PHE A 67 -4.68 5.74 -19.74
CA PHE A 67 -4.62 5.14 -18.42
C PHE A 67 -4.15 3.67 -18.45
N ARG A 68 -4.80 2.80 -19.24
CA ARG A 68 -4.39 1.40 -19.39
C ARG A 68 -2.94 1.28 -19.86
N ARG A 69 -2.56 2.02 -20.90
CA ARG A 69 -1.19 1.94 -21.46
C ARG A 69 -0.13 2.39 -20.46
N SER A 70 -0.38 3.47 -19.71
CA SER A 70 0.51 3.91 -18.63
C SER A 70 0.60 2.88 -17.50
N CYS A 71 -0.51 2.22 -17.16
CA CYS A 71 -0.52 1.14 -16.17
C CYS A 71 0.33 -0.06 -16.62
N GLU A 72 0.18 -0.51 -17.87
CA GLU A 72 0.97 -1.61 -18.44
C GLU A 72 2.47 -1.32 -18.41
N VAL A 73 2.88 -0.11 -18.82
CA VAL A 73 4.29 0.29 -18.78
C VAL A 73 4.80 0.34 -17.35
N THR A 74 4.02 0.92 -16.43
CA THR A 74 4.39 1.02 -15.01
C THR A 74 4.56 -0.37 -14.39
N LEU A 75 3.61 -1.28 -14.59
CA LEU A 75 3.68 -2.65 -14.09
C LEU A 75 4.87 -3.41 -14.68
N ARG A 76 5.13 -3.26 -15.98
CA ARG A 76 6.29 -3.88 -16.62
C ARG A 76 7.61 -3.43 -15.96
N GLN A 77 7.75 -2.14 -15.68
CA GLN A 77 8.96 -1.63 -15.04
C GLN A 77 9.10 -2.06 -13.59
N LEU A 78 7.99 -2.09 -12.83
CA LEU A 78 8.00 -2.58 -11.46
C LEU A 78 8.44 -4.04 -11.38
N ARG A 79 7.95 -4.90 -12.29
CA ARG A 79 8.39 -6.29 -12.41
C ARG A 79 9.86 -6.44 -12.76
N ASN A 80 10.33 -5.67 -13.75
CA ASN A 80 11.73 -5.70 -14.16
C ASN A 80 12.70 -5.26 -13.04
N GLN A 81 12.22 -4.50 -12.06
CA GLN A 81 13.02 -3.94 -10.96
C GLN A 81 12.49 -4.41 -9.59
N CYS A 82 11.85 -5.59 -9.55
CA CYS A 82 11.24 -6.13 -8.34
C CYS A 82 12.26 -6.28 -7.20
N ASP A 83 13.47 -6.77 -7.50
CA ASP A 83 14.54 -6.93 -6.51
C ASP A 83 14.92 -5.61 -5.83
N SER A 84 14.98 -4.52 -6.60
CA SER A 84 15.28 -3.18 -6.06
C SER A 84 14.14 -2.67 -5.18
N LEU A 85 12.89 -2.89 -5.59
CA LEU A 85 11.71 -2.54 -4.79
C LEU A 85 11.68 -3.34 -3.47
N LEU A 86 11.90 -4.64 -3.54
CA LEU A 86 11.94 -5.53 -2.36
C LEU A 86 13.07 -5.14 -1.41
N THR A 87 14.23 -4.73 -1.91
CA THR A 87 15.34 -4.25 -1.07
C THR A 87 14.94 -3.02 -0.26
N VAL A 88 14.22 -2.07 -0.85
CA VAL A 88 13.69 -0.90 -0.14
C VAL A 88 12.61 -1.31 0.87
N LEU A 89 11.74 -2.27 0.53
CA LEU A 89 10.69 -2.72 1.44
C LEU A 89 11.24 -3.56 2.61
N GLN A 90 12.35 -4.26 2.43
CA GLN A 90 13.02 -5.02 3.49
C GLN A 90 13.45 -4.13 4.65
N THR A 91 13.87 -2.89 4.39
CA THR A 91 14.27 -1.98 5.49
C THR A 91 13.11 -1.66 6.43
N PHE A 92 11.86 -1.69 5.94
CA PHE A 92 10.69 -1.47 6.79
C PHE A 92 10.46 -2.63 7.78
N ILE A 93 10.79 -3.89 7.42
CA ILE A 93 10.64 -5.05 8.33
C ILE A 93 11.46 -4.88 9.59
N TYR A 94 12.66 -4.34 9.44
CA TYR A 94 13.62 -4.18 10.52
C TYR A 94 13.43 -2.87 11.28
N ASP A 95 12.47 -2.03 10.88
CA ASP A 95 12.17 -0.80 11.59
C ASP A 95 11.36 -1.11 12.87
N PRO A 96 11.96 -0.92 14.07
CA PRO A 96 11.31 -1.23 15.34
C PRO A 96 10.13 -0.28 15.66
N LEU A 97 9.97 0.82 14.93
CA LEU A 97 8.92 1.81 15.13
C LEU A 97 7.71 1.58 14.21
N VAL A 98 7.78 0.67 13.25
CA VAL A 98 6.65 0.40 12.35
C VAL A 98 5.56 -0.34 13.11
N GLU A 99 4.37 0.26 13.20
CA GLU A 99 3.19 -0.39 13.75
C GLU A 99 2.54 -1.31 12.71
N TRP A 100 2.82 -2.61 12.79
CA TRP A 100 2.29 -3.60 11.86
C TRP A 100 0.85 -4.02 12.14
N GLN A 101 0.35 -3.78 13.36
CA GLN A 101 -1.06 -3.98 13.72
C GLN A 101 -1.60 -2.80 14.52
N ARG A 102 -2.92 -2.57 14.42
CA ARG A 102 -3.64 -1.93 15.52
C ARG A 102 -3.53 -2.86 16.72
N THR A 103 -2.67 -2.50 17.65
CA THR A 103 -2.74 -2.95 19.04
C THR A 103 -4.22 -3.00 19.40
N LYS A 104 -4.74 -4.17 19.79
CA LYS A 104 -6.05 -4.26 20.46
C LYS A 104 -5.96 -3.33 21.67
N GLY A 105 -6.39 -2.10 21.47
CA GLY A 105 -6.15 -0.98 22.36
C GLY A 105 -7.02 -1.12 23.58
N ARG A 106 -6.61 -2.01 24.50
CA ARG A 106 -6.85 -1.95 25.95
C ARG A 106 -6.24 -3.10 26.74
N GLU A 107 -5.80 -4.21 26.12
CA GLU A 107 -5.24 -5.36 26.89
C GLU A 107 -3.70 -5.36 26.94
N LEU A 108 -3.00 -4.87 25.89
CA LEU A 108 -1.54 -5.00 25.78
C LEU A 108 -0.71 -3.95 26.54
N LEU A 109 -1.32 -2.85 27.00
CA LEU A 109 -0.62 -1.84 27.82
C LEU A 109 -0.20 -2.39 29.20
N ALA A 110 -0.82 -3.49 29.66
CA ALA A 110 -0.42 -4.18 30.88
C ALA A 110 0.80 -5.11 30.69
N GLU A 111 1.05 -5.58 29.46
CA GLU A 111 2.08 -6.59 29.17
C GLU A 111 3.36 -5.97 28.59
N ALA A 112 3.26 -4.80 27.94
CA ALA A 112 4.40 -4.09 27.34
C ALA A 112 5.47 -3.59 28.35
N SER A 113 5.16 -3.55 29.65
CA SER A 113 6.13 -3.19 30.69
C SER A 113 7.07 -4.34 31.11
N LYS A 114 6.90 -5.56 30.60
CA LYS A 114 7.72 -6.73 31.03
C LYS A 114 8.74 -7.26 30.03
N ASN A 115 8.60 -7.02 28.72
CA ASN A 115 9.42 -7.72 27.70
C ASN A 115 10.37 -6.80 26.91
N LYS A 116 10.94 -5.76 27.55
CA LYS A 116 11.87 -4.83 26.90
C LYS A 116 13.33 -5.31 26.94
N GLU A 117 13.57 -6.58 26.64
CA GLU A 117 14.91 -7.17 26.52
C GLU A 117 14.96 -8.12 25.32
N THR A 118 15.10 -7.57 24.11
CA THR A 118 15.84 -8.13 22.95
C THR A 118 15.58 -7.23 21.73
N GLY A 119 16.64 -6.59 21.24
CA GLY A 119 16.58 -5.45 20.31
C GLY A 119 16.41 -5.79 18.83
N GLU A 120 16.11 -7.04 18.47
CA GLU A 120 15.90 -7.45 17.07
C GLU A 120 14.66 -8.35 17.00
N VAL A 121 13.49 -7.74 17.08
CA VAL A 121 12.24 -8.44 16.77
C VAL A 121 12.07 -8.42 15.26
N THR A 122 12.57 -9.45 14.57
CA THR A 122 12.21 -9.66 13.16
C THR A 122 10.69 -9.82 13.09
N ASN A 123 10.02 -8.88 12.44
CA ASN A 123 8.58 -8.97 12.33
C ASN A 123 8.18 -10.06 11.32
N GLU A 124 7.79 -11.24 11.83
CA GLU A 124 7.33 -12.37 11.01
C GLU A 124 6.19 -11.99 10.06
N GLU A 125 5.35 -11.03 10.45
CA GLU A 125 4.28 -10.48 9.61
C GLU A 125 4.85 -9.62 8.47
N GLY A 126 5.89 -8.83 8.72
CA GLY A 126 6.59 -8.07 7.68
C GLY A 126 7.17 -8.98 6.60
N VAL A 127 7.72 -10.14 7.00
CA VAL A 127 8.25 -11.14 6.06
C VAL A 127 7.13 -11.79 5.24
N LYS A 128 5.96 -12.06 5.83
CA LYS A 128 4.79 -12.56 5.08
C LYS A 128 4.31 -11.55 4.05
N ILE A 129 4.23 -10.28 4.44
CA ILE A 129 3.83 -9.17 3.57
C ILE A 129 4.75 -9.06 2.37
N LEU A 130 6.08 -9.13 2.55
CA LEU A 130 7.01 -9.12 1.41
C LEU A 130 6.77 -10.28 0.44
N LYS A 131 6.56 -11.50 0.97
CA LYS A 131 6.25 -12.67 0.15
C LYS A 131 4.93 -12.50 -0.61
N ASP A 132 3.95 -11.83 -0.02
CA ASP A 132 2.67 -11.55 -0.67
C ASP A 132 2.80 -10.47 -1.75
N ILE A 133 3.66 -9.47 -1.54
CA ILE A 133 4.00 -8.46 -2.55
C ILE A 133 4.72 -9.12 -3.73
N GLU A 134 5.71 -9.96 -3.47
CA GLU A 134 6.46 -10.71 -4.48
C GLU A 134 5.53 -11.60 -5.32
N LYS A 135 4.59 -12.31 -4.68
CA LYS A 135 3.55 -13.09 -5.38
C LYS A 135 2.60 -12.22 -6.21
N THR A 136 2.21 -11.06 -5.67
CA THR A 136 1.30 -10.13 -6.38
C THR A 136 1.98 -9.57 -7.63
N ASP A 137 3.29 -9.34 -7.58
CA ASP A 137 4.06 -8.85 -8.73
C ASP A 137 4.27 -9.93 -9.81
N GLN A 138 4.43 -11.20 -9.42
CA GLN A 138 4.59 -12.35 -10.33
C GLN A 138 3.28 -12.88 -10.94
N GLY A 139 2.12 -12.59 -10.34
CA GLY A 139 0.83 -13.20 -10.68
C GLY A 139 0.09 -12.61 -11.89
N PHE A 140 0.69 -11.66 -12.61
CA PHE A 140 0.06 -10.92 -13.72
C PHE A 140 1.04 -10.71 -14.88
#